data_AF-A0A3S0RD40-F1
#
_entry.id   AF-A0A3S0RD40-F1
#
_cell.length_a   1.000
_cell.length_b   1.000
_cell.length_c   1.000
_cell.angle_alpha   90.00
_cell.angle_beta   90.00
_cell.angle_gamma   90.00
#
_symmetry.space_group_name_H-M   'P 1'
#
loop_
_entity.id
_entity.type
_entity.pdbx_description
1 polymer ?
#
loop_
_entity_poly.entity_id
_entity_poly.type
_entity_poly.pdbx_seq_one_letter_code
_entity_poly.pdbx_strand_id
1 'polypeptide(L)' 'MTLAQGTVPWFAGWGTLALINAGLAQGKNRSGLWWFLLSLVFGPVATLVLVLLPKVRSRLF' A
#
# COMPACT_ATOMS: atom_id res chain seq x y z
N MET A 1 -24.11 -26.63 -4.74
CA MET A 1 -23.05 -26.00 -3.92
C MET A 1 -22.70 -24.68 -4.58
N THR A 2 -23.46 -23.62 -4.29
CA THR A 2 -23.13 -22.26 -4.71
C THR A 2 -21.92 -21.83 -3.89
N LEU A 3 -20.74 -21.84 -4.51
CA LEU A 3 -19.56 -21.22 -3.92
C LEU A 3 -19.96 -19.79 -3.57
N ALA A 4 -19.82 -19.43 -2.29
CA ALA A 4 -20.00 -18.06 -1.86
C ALA A 4 -19.08 -17.21 -2.75
N GLN A 5 -19.67 -16.54 -3.74
CA GLN A 5 -18.95 -15.59 -4.57
C GLN A 5 -18.67 -14.42 -3.64
N GLY A 6 -17.59 -14.53 -2.88
CA GLY A 6 -17.07 -13.50 -2.00
C GLY A 6 -16.52 -12.38 -2.88
N THR A 7 -17.41 -11.68 -3.58
CA THR A 7 -17.11 -10.39 -4.18
C THR A 7 -16.81 -9.45 -3.03
N VAL A 8 -15.55 -9.44 -2.60
CA VAL A 8 -15.01 -8.34 -1.83
C VAL A 8 -15.33 -7.07 -2.61
N PRO A 9 -16.08 -6.12 -2.01
CA PRO A 9 -16.35 -4.87 -2.68
C PRO A 9 -15.04 -4.29 -3.18
N TRP A 10 -15.01 -3.85 -4.44
CA TRP A 10 -13.79 -3.32 -5.06
C TRP A 10 -13.11 -2.26 -4.17
N PHE A 11 -13.93 -1.47 -3.47
CA PHE A 11 -13.50 -0.44 -2.51
C PHE A 11 -12.81 -1.02 -1.28
N ALA A 12 -13.29 -2.15 -0.74
CA ALA A 12 -12.64 -2.84 0.36
C ALA A 12 -11.28 -3.42 -0.07
N GLY A 13 -11.22 -4.02 -1.27
CA GLY A 13 -9.95 -4.49 -1.84
C GLY A 13 -8.94 -3.35 -2.06
N TRP A 14 -9.40 -2.20 -2.55
CA TRP A 14 -8.58 -1.01 -2.76
C TRP A 14 -8.09 -0.37 -1.46
N GLY A 15 -8.98 -0.24 -0.46
CA GLY A 15 -8.62 0.28 0.87
C GLY A 15 -7.63 -0.62 1.60
N THR A 16 -7.81 -1.95 1.51
CA THR A 16 -6.86 -2.92 2.06
C THR A 16 -5.50 -2.83 1.36
N LEU A 17 -5.45 -2.70 0.03
CA LEU A 17 -4.20 -2.46 -0.71
C LEU A 17 -3.51 -1.17 -0.26
N ALA A 18 -4.26 -0.09 -0.06
CA ALA A 18 -3.70 1.18 0.42
C ALA A 18 -3.09 1.04 1.82
N LEU A 19 -3.75 0.31 2.73
CA LEU A 19 -3.21 0.01 4.07
C LEU A 19 -1.92 -0.84 4.00
N ILE A 20 -1.89 -1.87 3.14
CA ILE A 20 -0.69 -2.69 2.95
C ILE A 20 0.48 -1.84 2.42
N ASN A 21 0.25 -0.98 1.44
CA ASN A 21 1.26 -0.06 0.92
C ASN A 21 1.78 0.91 2.00
N ALA A 22 0.92 1.37 2.90
CA ALA A 22 1.32 2.20 4.04
C ALA A 22 2.30 1.46 4.97
N GLY A 23 2.04 0.19 5.27
CA GLY A 23 2.93 -0.67 6.07
C GLY A 23 4.26 -0.95 5.37
N LEU A 24 4.22 -1.26 4.06
CA LEU A 24 5.43 -1.45 3.24
C LEU A 24 6.30 -0.19 3.21
N ALA A 25 5.70 1.00 3.17
CA ALA A 25 6.43 2.27 3.19
C ALA A 25 7.13 2.51 4.53
N GLN A 26 6.46 2.23 5.65
CA GLN A 26 7.05 2.33 6.99
C GLN A 26 8.26 1.41 7.13
N GLY A 27 8.16 0.16 6.65
CA GLY A 27 9.28 -0.79 6.63
C GLY A 27 10.51 -0.30 5.84
N LYS A 28 10.32 0.68 4.95
CA LYS A 28 11.37 1.30 4.14
C LYS A 28 11.81 2.69 4.64
N ASN A 29 11.52 3.02 5.90
CA ASN A 29 11.79 4.32 6.53
C ASN A 29 11.13 5.49 5.78
N ARG A 30 9.94 5.28 5.21
CA ARG A 30 9.12 6.32 4.58
C ARG A 30 7.83 6.52 5.36
N SER A 31 7.22 7.69 5.23
CA SER A 31 5.93 7.96 5.88
C SER A 31 4.83 7.08 5.32
N GLY A 32 4.28 6.20 6.16
CA GLY A 32 3.15 5.33 5.78
C GLY A 32 1.89 6.11 5.43
N LEU A 33 1.62 7.23 6.11
CA LEU A 33 0.43 8.05 5.87
C LEU A 33 0.44 8.68 4.48
N TRP A 34 1.59 9.20 4.04
CA TRP A 34 1.71 9.74 2.68
C TRP A 34 1.53 8.65 1.62
N TRP A 35 2.07 7.46 1.85
CA TRP A 35 1.91 6.32 0.96
C TRP A 35 0.50 5.70 0.98
N PHE A 36 -0.20 5.77 2.11
CA PHE A 36 -1.61 5.41 2.22
C PHE A 36 -2.47 6.33 1.34
N LEU A 37 -2.34 7.66 1.50
CA LEU A 37 -3.10 8.64 0.73
C LEU A 37 -2.77 8.56 -0.77
N LEU A 38 -1.49 8.39 -1.12
CA LEU A 38 -1.08 8.13 -2.50
C LEU A 38 -1.73 6.86 -3.06
N SER A 39 -1.81 5.79 -2.26
CA SER A 39 -2.41 4.52 -2.70
C SER A 39 -3.92 4.58 -2.79
N LEU A 40 -4.60 5.45 -2.03
CA LEU A 40 -6.04 5.67 -2.21
C LEU A 40 -6.34 6.30 -3.58
N VAL A 41 -5.47 7.16 -4.10
CA VAL A 41 -5.64 7.83 -5.40
C VAL A 41 -5.09 6.99 -6.57
N PHE A 42 -3.87 6.47 -6.44
CA PHE A 42 -3.13 5.80 -7.51
C PHE A 42 -3.18 4.27 -7.43
N GLY A 43 -3.68 3.70 -6.33
CA GLY A 43 -3.89 2.27 -6.18
C GLY A 43 -2.62 1.43 -6.37
N PRO A 44 -2.69 0.35 -7.18
CA PRO A 44 -1.55 -0.53 -7.45
C PRO A 44 -0.33 0.18 -8.05
N VAL A 45 -0.51 1.31 -8.73
CA VAL A 45 0.61 2.07 -9.32
C VAL A 45 1.50 2.64 -8.22
N ALA A 46 0.92 3.09 -7.10
CA ALA A 46 1.68 3.49 -5.93
C ALA A 46 2.50 2.32 -5.36
N THR A 47 1.97 1.09 -5.40
CA THR A 47 2.71 -0.11 -4.98
C THR A 47 3.95 -0.34 -5.83
N LEU A 48 3.84 -0.24 -7.15
CA LEU A 48 4.96 -0.46 -8.06
C LEU A 48 6.09 0.54 -7.82
N VAL A 49 5.75 1.82 -7.68
CA VAL A 49 6.74 2.85 -7.35
C VAL A 49 7.33 2.57 -5.98
N LEU A 50 6.50 2.23 -4.99
CA LEU A 50 6.97 1.94 -3.64
C LEU A 50 7.92 0.75 -3.60
N VAL A 51 7.67 -0.33 -4.33
CA VAL A 51 8.51 -1.54 -4.33
C VAL A 51 9.86 -1.26 -5.01
N LEU A 52 9.86 -0.53 -6.12
CA LEU A 52 11.08 -0.24 -6.88
C LEU A 52 12.02 0.76 -6.18
N LEU A 53 11.49 1.63 -5.32
CA LEU A 53 12.34 2.59 -4.60
C LEU A 53 13.32 1.85 -3.66
N PRO A 54 14.59 2.28 -3.52
CA PRO A 54 15.49 1.71 -2.51
C PRO A 54 15.04 2.09 -1.09
N LYS A 55 15.40 1.32 -0.05
CA LYS A 55 15.12 1.70 1.35
C LYS A 55 15.82 3.02 1.68
N VAL A 56 15.11 3.97 2.31
CA VAL A 56 15.75 5.23 2.72
C VAL A 56 16.72 4.90 3.85
N ARG A 57 17.99 5.27 3.68
CA ARG A 57 18.99 5.14 4.73
C ARG A 57 18.66 6.15 5.84
N SER A 58 18.27 5.64 7.00
CA SER A 58 18.21 6.44 8.21
C SER A 58 19.63 6.92 8.50
N ARG A 59 19.84 8.24 8.52
CA ARG A 59 21.09 8.83 9.01
C ARG A 59 21.04 8.65 10.53
N LEU A 60 21.86 7.74 11.05
CA LEU A 60 22.09 7.64 12.49
C LEU A 60 22.96 8.84 12.87
N PHE A 61 22.35 9.78 13.58
CA PHE A 61 22.99 10.74 14.46
C PHE A 61 22.28 10.64 15.80
#